data_AF-A0A1G3BQR7-F1
#
_entry.id   AF-A0A1G3BQR7-F1
#
_cell.length_a   1.000
_cell.length_b   1.000
_cell.length_c   1.000
_cell.angle_alpha   90.00
_cell.angle_beta   90.00
_cell.angle_gamma   90.00
#
_symmetry.space_group_name_H-M   'P 1'
#
loop_
_entity.id
_entity.type
_entity.pdbx_description
1 polymer ?
#
loop_
_entity_poly.entity_id
_entity_poly.type
_entity_poly.pdbx_seq_one_letter_code
_entity_poly.pdbx_strand_id
1 'polypeptide(L)'
;MVGQIFLKRSVSIVLIGLICGAIMIILQWLGALRWIEYKSHDFIFLCRGTVKPDDRVIVIGTDEEGLEKIKDPFIFWSPYFAEVIKAVSTGGAKVIGLDFLQTIALKKKVEGEDLDGIMANALSEAENVIMINLLKWDNNLNGFKAINPLPRYLYASDPENVGFSNLTIDNDGCVRRQSLLLGDAEGNIYAYIGLKAVAKYFDSVIERKGDYIIVGDYAIPVNSYNEMLINFAGPSGTFTILPFYKIWQQAHSGNYDFFTKTFKDKIVLIGPGNIYSQDFQPTPFYRSRHYAGIRQTLGVEIMANVINTIMDKRFINLLKFWQTVLIILFIGVLLSFASFKLSPVIGGITTFAIAFAYFYLCIFLFSYYKLNLNPVYVIGVIPITYTAVFIYRYNIEDKEKRRVKKIFKHYVSEDVVEEILKLRIFNQRLFTVQGIMLAYARRWVWRLWQM
;
A
#
# COMPACT_ATOMS: atom_id res chain seq x y z
N MET A 1 37.34 -14.50 38.28
CA MET A 1 35.97 -14.11 38.72
C MET A 1 35.34 -13.03 37.83
N VAL A 2 36.06 -11.98 37.43
CA VAL A 2 35.54 -10.87 36.59
C VAL A 2 35.04 -11.33 35.21
N GLY A 3 35.77 -12.23 34.53
CA GLY A 3 35.36 -12.74 33.21
C GLY A 3 34.04 -13.52 33.19
N GLN A 4 33.76 -14.32 34.22
CA GLN A 4 32.49 -15.06 34.33
C GLN A 4 31.29 -14.13 34.58
N ILE A 5 31.49 -13.04 35.31
CA ILE A 5 30.43 -12.04 35.55
C ILE A 5 30.13 -11.27 34.27
N PHE A 6 31.16 -10.88 33.53
CA PHE A 6 31.02 -10.20 32.24
C PHE A 6 30.32 -11.08 31.19
N LEU A 7 30.69 -12.37 31.14
CA LEU A 7 30.06 -13.34 30.24
C LEU A 7 28.59 -13.56 30.59
N LYS A 8 28.24 -13.76 31.88
CA LYS A 8 26.85 -13.92 32.32
C LYS A 8 26.00 -12.69 31.97
N ARG A 9 26.52 -11.47 32.16
CA ARG A 9 25.82 -10.23 31.79
C ARG A 9 25.59 -10.13 30.28
N SER A 10 26.61 -10.45 29.48
CA SER A 10 26.53 -10.43 28.02
C SER A 10 25.48 -11.42 27.50
N VAL A 11 25.43 -12.63 28.06
CA VAL A 11 24.41 -13.63 27.71
C VAL A 11 23.00 -13.15 28.08
N SER A 12 22.81 -12.57 29.27
CA SER A 12 21.50 -12.01 29.67
C SER A 12 21.03 -10.89 28.72
N ILE A 13 21.93 -10.03 28.27
CA ILE A 13 21.60 -8.92 27.34
C ILE A 13 21.14 -9.48 25.99
N VAL A 14 21.84 -10.46 25.44
CA VAL A 14 21.43 -11.12 24.19
C VAL A 14 20.06 -11.77 24.35
N LEU A 15 19.85 -12.51 25.45
CA LEU A 15 18.57 -13.16 25.74
C LEU A 15 17.42 -12.15 25.85
N ILE A 16 17.63 -10.98 26.47
CA ILE A 16 16.61 -9.92 26.51
C ILE A 16 16.22 -9.49 25.09
N GLY A 17 17.20 -9.21 24.23
CA GLY A 17 16.94 -8.83 22.83
C GLY A 17 16.19 -9.90 22.05
N LEU A 18 16.57 -11.17 22.23
CA LEU A 18 15.89 -12.31 21.59
C LEU A 18 14.46 -12.50 22.11
N ILE A 19 14.22 -12.36 23.41
CA ILE A 19 12.88 -12.48 24.00
C ILE A 19 11.98 -11.34 23.52
N CYS A 20 12.46 -10.09 23.53
CA CYS A 20 11.71 -8.95 23.01
C CYS A 20 11.41 -9.12 21.51
N GLY A 21 12.38 -9.61 20.73
CA GLY A 21 12.18 -9.97 19.33
C GLY A 21 11.11 -11.07 19.16
N ALA A 22 11.19 -12.14 19.94
CA ALA A 22 10.21 -13.24 19.91
C ALA A 22 8.79 -12.75 20.22
N ILE A 23 8.62 -11.84 21.19
CA ILE A 23 7.32 -11.21 21.49
C ILE A 23 6.79 -10.48 20.26
N MET A 24 7.61 -9.66 19.59
CA MET A 24 7.18 -8.93 18.40
C MET A 24 6.85 -9.87 17.23
N ILE A 25 7.60 -10.97 17.08
CA ILE A 25 7.33 -12.00 16.07
C ILE A 25 5.99 -12.70 16.34
N ILE A 26 5.67 -13.00 17.60
CA ILE A 26 4.37 -13.58 17.99
C ILE A 26 3.25 -12.58 17.68
N LEU A 27 3.42 -11.30 18.02
CA LEU A 27 2.44 -10.26 17.69
C LEU A 27 2.26 -10.09 16.17
N GLN A 28 3.31 -10.32 15.38
CA GLN A 28 3.24 -10.34 13.92
C GLN A 28 2.45 -11.54 13.41
N TRP A 29 2.75 -12.72 13.93
CA TRP A 29 2.08 -13.95 13.53
C TRP A 29 0.57 -13.92 13.86
N LEU A 30 0.21 -13.36 15.02
CA LEU A 30 -1.19 -13.15 15.43
C LEU A 30 -1.88 -12.02 14.65
N GLY A 31 -1.14 -11.17 13.93
CA GLY A 31 -1.69 -9.98 13.26
C GLY A 31 -2.25 -8.92 14.22
N ALA A 32 -1.82 -8.92 15.48
CA ALA A 32 -2.37 -8.07 16.54
C ALA A 32 -2.25 -6.56 16.25
N LEU A 33 -1.28 -6.17 15.41
CA LEU A 33 -1.01 -4.78 15.05
C LEU A 33 -1.32 -4.48 13.57
N ARG A 34 -2.08 -5.35 12.88
CA ARG A 34 -2.36 -5.23 11.45
C ARG A 34 -3.02 -3.91 11.06
N TRP A 35 -3.87 -3.36 11.93
CA TRP A 35 -4.47 -2.03 11.71
C TRP A 35 -3.40 -0.92 11.67
N ILE A 36 -2.35 -1.00 12.49
CA ILE A 36 -1.23 -0.05 12.47
C ILE A 36 -0.39 -0.27 11.20
N GLU A 37 -0.18 -1.52 10.79
CA GLU A 37 0.56 -1.83 9.56
C GLU A 37 -0.08 -1.14 8.35
N TYR A 38 -1.39 -1.29 8.19
CA TYR A 38 -2.14 -0.63 7.13
C TYR A 38 -1.99 0.89 7.16
N LYS A 39 -2.09 1.52 8.34
CA LYS A 39 -1.91 2.98 8.44
C LYS A 39 -0.47 3.42 8.21
N SER A 40 0.51 2.59 8.59
CA SER A 40 1.92 2.86 8.32
C SER A 40 2.22 2.78 6.83
N HIS A 41 1.61 1.82 6.12
CA HIS A 41 1.73 1.69 4.68
C HIS A 41 1.08 2.87 3.95
N ASP A 42 -0.11 3.28 4.36
CA ASP A 42 -0.78 4.48 3.86
C ASP A 42 0.11 5.72 4.04
N PHE A 43 0.72 5.86 5.22
CA PHE A 43 1.60 6.98 5.51
C PHE A 43 2.87 6.98 4.64
N ILE A 44 3.44 5.82 4.34
CA ILE A 44 4.57 5.70 3.41
C ILE A 44 4.20 6.21 2.01
N PHE A 45 3.00 5.93 1.52
CA PHE A 45 2.50 6.52 0.27
C PHE A 45 2.38 8.05 0.35
N LEU A 46 1.88 8.58 1.47
CA LEU A 46 1.80 10.02 1.69
C LEU A 46 3.19 10.68 1.68
N CYS A 47 4.19 10.06 2.31
CA CYS A 47 5.57 10.54 2.28
C CYS A 47 6.22 10.45 0.91
N ARG A 48 5.95 9.39 0.15
CA ARG A 48 6.43 9.25 -1.23
C ARG A 48 5.83 10.33 -2.14
N GLY A 49 4.56 10.70 -1.91
CA GLY A 49 3.84 11.66 -2.73
C GLY A 49 3.35 11.07 -4.04
N THR A 50 3.09 11.96 -5.00
CA THR A 50 2.56 11.61 -6.32
C THR A 50 3.66 11.17 -7.29
N VAL A 51 3.30 10.27 -8.19
CA VAL A 51 4.13 9.80 -9.30
C VAL A 51 3.34 10.04 -10.58
N LYS A 52 4.02 10.49 -11.63
CA LYS A 52 3.38 10.69 -12.93
C LYS A 52 2.81 9.34 -13.43
N PRO A 53 1.50 9.25 -13.74
CA PRO A 53 0.93 8.04 -14.33
C PRO A 53 1.37 7.86 -15.79
N ASP A 54 1.23 6.64 -16.29
CA ASP A 54 1.47 6.29 -17.69
C ASP A 54 0.50 7.03 -18.61
N ASP A 55 1.05 7.78 -19.58
CA ASP A 55 0.29 8.58 -20.55
C ASP A 55 -0.56 7.71 -21.52
N ARG A 56 -0.35 6.39 -21.52
CA ARG A 56 -1.15 5.40 -22.26
C ARG A 56 -2.50 5.10 -21.62
N VAL A 57 -2.75 5.52 -20.37
CA VAL A 57 -4.02 5.29 -19.67
C VAL A 57 -4.81 6.59 -19.59
N ILE A 58 -5.99 6.63 -20.20
CA ILE A 58 -6.91 7.78 -20.13
C ILE A 58 -8.22 7.35 -19.50
N VAL A 59 -8.79 8.23 -18.68
CA VAL A 59 -10.14 8.06 -18.13
C VAL A 59 -11.08 9.06 -18.79
N ILE A 60 -12.23 8.58 -19.24
CA ILE A 60 -13.40 9.37 -19.61
C ILE A 60 -14.43 9.15 -18.51
N GLY A 61 -14.66 10.18 -17.70
CA GLY A 61 -15.58 10.11 -16.56
C GLY A 61 -16.90 10.78 -16.89
N THR A 62 -18.03 10.17 -16.51
CA THR A 62 -19.31 10.89 -16.52
C THR A 62 -19.23 12.10 -15.60
N ASP A 63 -19.77 13.23 -16.04
CA ASP A 63 -19.62 14.52 -15.38
C ASP A 63 -20.99 15.17 -15.11
N GLU A 64 -21.03 16.12 -14.19
CA GLU A 64 -22.25 16.83 -13.79
C GLU A 64 -22.87 17.59 -14.97
N GLU A 65 -22.05 18.19 -15.84
CA GLU A 65 -22.53 18.91 -17.02
C GLU A 65 -23.28 17.97 -17.98
N GLY A 66 -22.78 16.75 -18.16
CA GLY A 66 -23.50 15.69 -18.87
C GLY A 66 -24.85 15.35 -18.24
N LEU A 67 -24.89 15.14 -16.92
CA LEU A 67 -26.12 14.83 -16.19
C LEU A 67 -27.16 15.97 -16.24
N GLU A 68 -26.72 17.22 -16.33
CA GLU A 68 -27.60 18.38 -16.42
C GLU A 68 -28.11 18.63 -17.84
N LYS A 69 -27.25 18.44 -18.86
CA LYS A 69 -27.54 18.81 -20.25
C LYS A 69 -28.16 17.67 -21.05
N ILE A 70 -27.77 16.43 -20.81
CA ILE A 70 -28.44 15.26 -21.39
C ILE A 70 -29.72 15.02 -20.58
N LYS A 71 -30.88 15.31 -21.19
CA LYS A 71 -32.18 15.24 -20.51
C LYS A 71 -32.69 13.81 -20.33
N ASP A 72 -32.10 12.86 -21.03
CA ASP A 72 -32.43 11.45 -20.86
C ASP A 72 -31.91 10.92 -19.52
N PRO A 73 -32.72 10.16 -18.77
CA PRO A 73 -32.24 9.44 -17.60
C PRO A 73 -31.01 8.59 -17.91
N PHE A 74 -30.07 8.51 -16.97
CA PHE A 74 -28.77 7.83 -17.17
C PHE A 74 -28.88 6.39 -17.70
N ILE A 75 -29.93 5.66 -17.32
CA ILE A 75 -30.18 4.29 -17.81
C ILE A 75 -30.41 4.20 -19.33
N PHE A 76 -30.80 5.32 -19.98
CA PHE A 76 -31.02 5.41 -21.43
C PHE A 76 -29.82 5.96 -22.19
N TRP A 77 -28.64 6.11 -21.54
CA TRP A 77 -27.47 6.70 -22.17
C TRP A 77 -26.75 5.81 -23.19
N SER A 78 -27.30 4.63 -23.51
CA SER A 78 -26.74 3.69 -24.49
C SER A 78 -26.35 4.33 -25.83
N PRO A 79 -27.14 5.23 -26.46
CA PRO A 79 -26.73 5.89 -27.71
C PRO A 79 -25.52 6.81 -27.54
N TYR A 80 -25.45 7.55 -26.45
CA TYR A 80 -24.34 8.46 -26.14
C TYR A 80 -23.04 7.67 -25.92
N PHE A 81 -23.11 6.55 -25.19
CA PHE A 81 -21.97 5.64 -25.04
C PHE A 81 -21.57 5.02 -26.37
N ALA A 82 -22.52 4.62 -27.22
CA ALA A 82 -22.26 4.06 -28.53
C ALA A 82 -21.48 5.03 -29.44
N GLU A 83 -21.88 6.30 -29.51
CA GLU A 83 -21.17 7.33 -30.27
C GLU A 83 -19.74 7.53 -29.77
N VAL A 84 -19.54 7.64 -28.45
CA VAL A 84 -18.21 7.80 -27.85
C VAL A 84 -17.34 6.57 -28.10
N ILE A 85 -17.87 5.35 -27.92
CA ILE A 85 -17.15 4.10 -28.15
C ILE A 85 -16.68 4.02 -29.61
N LYS A 86 -17.56 4.29 -30.57
CA LYS A 86 -17.21 4.29 -32.00
C LYS A 86 -16.13 5.32 -32.30
N ALA A 87 -16.27 6.55 -31.81
CA ALA A 87 -15.31 7.62 -32.07
C ALA A 87 -13.93 7.34 -31.43
N VAL A 88 -13.91 6.84 -30.19
CA VAL A 88 -12.67 6.47 -29.47
C VAL A 88 -11.98 5.28 -30.15
N SER A 89 -12.74 4.26 -30.57
CA SER A 89 -12.18 3.10 -31.27
C SER A 89 -11.62 3.50 -32.65
N THR A 90 -12.40 4.26 -33.44
CA THR A 90 -11.96 4.79 -34.74
C THR A 90 -10.75 5.71 -34.62
N GLY A 91 -10.63 6.44 -33.51
CA GLY A 91 -9.45 7.23 -33.14
C GLY A 91 -8.20 6.41 -32.80
N GLY A 92 -8.24 5.08 -32.90
CA GLY A 92 -7.09 4.21 -32.71
C GLY A 92 -6.81 3.82 -31.26
N ALA A 93 -7.80 3.93 -30.35
CA ALA A 93 -7.66 3.33 -29.03
C ALA A 93 -7.42 1.82 -29.16
N LYS A 94 -6.46 1.29 -28.40
CA LYS A 94 -6.18 -0.15 -28.44
C LYS A 94 -7.16 -0.96 -27.60
N VAL A 95 -7.62 -0.38 -26.50
CA VAL A 95 -8.57 -1.03 -25.58
C VAL A 95 -9.49 0.02 -25.00
N ILE A 96 -10.78 -0.30 -24.93
CA ILE A 96 -11.78 0.52 -24.24
C ILE A 96 -12.36 -0.31 -23.07
N GLY A 97 -12.12 0.08 -21.83
CA GLY A 97 -12.75 -0.54 -20.66
C GLY A 97 -14.03 0.21 -20.30
N LEU A 98 -15.18 -0.47 -20.30
CA LEU A 98 -16.48 0.14 -19.99
C LEU A 98 -16.95 -0.29 -18.59
N ASP A 99 -16.82 0.61 -17.63
CA ASP A 99 -17.15 0.39 -16.21
C ASP A 99 -18.62 0.73 -15.89
N PHE A 100 -19.52 0.17 -16.68
CA PHE A 100 -20.96 0.23 -16.45
C PHE A 100 -21.54 -1.17 -16.65
N LEU A 101 -22.30 -1.65 -15.67
CA LEU A 101 -22.93 -2.97 -15.75
C LEU A 101 -24.32 -2.84 -16.39
N GLN A 102 -24.47 -3.28 -17.64
CA GLN A 102 -25.75 -3.26 -18.33
C GLN A 102 -26.45 -4.63 -18.28
N THR A 103 -27.28 -4.84 -17.27
CA THR A 103 -28.04 -6.10 -17.07
C THR A 103 -29.52 -6.00 -17.49
N ILE A 104 -30.01 -4.79 -17.78
CA ILE A 104 -31.43 -4.52 -18.00
C ILE A 104 -31.68 -4.28 -19.49
N ALA A 105 -32.55 -5.08 -20.10
CA ALA A 105 -32.98 -4.90 -21.48
C ALA A 105 -33.97 -3.73 -21.58
N LEU A 106 -33.58 -2.65 -22.26
CA LEU A 106 -34.37 -1.43 -22.40
C LEU A 106 -35.50 -1.60 -23.41
N LYS A 107 -35.26 -2.37 -24.49
CA LYS A 107 -36.29 -2.67 -25.50
C LYS A 107 -37.54 -3.34 -24.91
N LYS A 108 -37.38 -4.10 -23.83
CA LYS A 108 -38.52 -4.75 -23.13
C LYS A 108 -39.26 -3.81 -22.18
N LYS A 109 -38.72 -2.62 -21.93
CA LYS A 109 -39.19 -1.69 -20.89
C LYS A 109 -39.71 -0.37 -21.44
N VAL A 110 -39.29 0.01 -22.65
CA VAL A 110 -39.70 1.26 -23.31
C VAL A 110 -40.06 0.94 -24.75
N GLU A 111 -41.23 1.41 -25.20
CA GLU A 111 -41.60 1.41 -26.62
C GLU A 111 -40.85 2.53 -27.34
N GLY A 112 -40.23 2.22 -28.48
CA GLY A 112 -39.45 3.20 -29.23
C GLY A 112 -38.24 2.57 -29.91
N GLU A 113 -37.19 3.37 -30.04
CA GLU A 113 -35.93 3.00 -30.68
C GLU A 113 -35.20 1.87 -29.94
N ASP A 114 -34.57 0.97 -30.68
CA ASP A 114 -33.83 -0.17 -30.11
C ASP A 114 -32.47 0.28 -29.55
N LEU A 115 -32.49 0.93 -28.39
CA LEU A 115 -31.29 1.46 -27.70
C LEU A 115 -30.25 0.36 -27.43
N ASP A 116 -30.73 -0.84 -27.07
CA ASP A 116 -29.86 -2.01 -26.89
C ASP A 116 -29.21 -2.44 -28.22
N GLY A 117 -29.89 -2.22 -29.34
CA GLY A 117 -29.34 -2.46 -30.69
C GLY A 117 -28.26 -1.47 -31.07
N ILE A 118 -28.46 -0.18 -30.78
CA ILE A 118 -27.47 0.87 -31.05
C ILE A 118 -26.15 0.58 -30.33
N MET A 119 -26.24 0.24 -29.04
CA MET A 119 -25.07 -0.12 -28.25
C MET A 119 -24.42 -1.41 -28.74
N ALA A 120 -25.21 -2.46 -29.03
CA ALA A 120 -24.68 -3.72 -29.56
C ALA A 120 -23.92 -3.50 -30.89
N ASN A 121 -24.43 -2.67 -31.80
CA ASN A 121 -23.76 -2.35 -33.05
C ASN A 121 -22.43 -1.63 -32.79
N ALA A 122 -22.38 -0.69 -31.85
CA ALA A 122 -21.12 -0.02 -31.48
C ALA A 122 -20.08 -0.98 -30.89
N LEU A 123 -20.50 -1.93 -30.05
CA LEU A 123 -19.61 -2.95 -29.51
C LEU A 123 -19.06 -3.86 -30.60
N SER A 124 -19.91 -4.25 -31.56
CA SER A 124 -19.53 -5.11 -32.69
C SER A 124 -18.59 -4.42 -33.66
N GLU A 125 -18.79 -3.12 -33.94
CA GLU A 125 -17.91 -2.35 -34.82
C GLU A 125 -16.56 -2.04 -34.16
N ALA A 126 -16.53 -1.84 -32.84
CA ALA A 126 -15.33 -1.44 -32.14
C ALA A 126 -14.37 -2.62 -31.88
N GLU A 127 -14.88 -3.82 -31.57
CA GLU A 127 -14.18 -5.08 -31.24
C GLU A 127 -13.16 -5.04 -30.08
N ASN A 128 -12.71 -3.85 -29.66
CA ASN A 128 -11.69 -3.58 -28.65
C ASN A 128 -12.28 -3.16 -27.29
N VAL A 129 -13.60 -3.27 -27.11
CA VAL A 129 -14.30 -2.91 -25.87
C VAL A 129 -14.31 -4.10 -24.91
N ILE A 130 -13.94 -3.88 -23.66
CA ILE A 130 -14.06 -4.81 -22.53
C ILE A 130 -15.15 -4.30 -21.60
N MET A 131 -16.19 -5.08 -21.40
CA MET A 131 -17.28 -4.77 -20.47
C MET A 131 -17.00 -5.35 -19.08
N ILE A 132 -17.75 -4.87 -18.09
CA ILE A 132 -17.68 -5.39 -16.74
C ILE A 132 -18.72 -6.48 -16.47
N ASN A 133 -18.34 -7.45 -15.65
CA ASN A 133 -19.29 -8.25 -14.87
C ASN A 133 -19.07 -8.02 -13.37
N LEU A 134 -20.02 -8.48 -12.56
CA LEU A 134 -19.89 -8.49 -11.11
C LEU A 134 -19.92 -9.90 -10.57
N LEU A 135 -18.95 -10.24 -9.72
CA LEU A 135 -18.97 -11.47 -8.95
C LEU A 135 -19.67 -11.22 -7.62
N LYS A 136 -20.82 -11.87 -7.42
CA LYS A 136 -21.61 -11.78 -6.19
C LYS A 136 -21.57 -13.10 -5.44
N TRP A 137 -21.38 -13.05 -4.13
CA TRP A 137 -21.49 -14.24 -3.29
C TRP A 137 -22.93 -14.78 -3.32
N ASP A 138 -23.06 -16.07 -3.64
CA ASP A 138 -24.32 -16.82 -3.64
C ASP A 138 -24.27 -17.89 -2.56
N ASN A 139 -25.16 -17.79 -1.57
CA ASN A 139 -25.23 -18.72 -0.44
C ASN A 139 -25.62 -20.14 -0.87
N ASN A 140 -26.37 -20.28 -1.97
CA ASN A 140 -26.80 -21.60 -2.44
C ASN A 140 -25.64 -22.35 -3.10
N LEU A 141 -24.78 -21.63 -3.80
CA LEU A 141 -23.59 -22.18 -4.46
C LEU A 141 -22.38 -22.22 -3.53
N ASN A 142 -22.46 -21.57 -2.36
CA ASN A 142 -21.35 -21.38 -1.43
C ASN A 142 -20.09 -20.84 -2.12
N GLY A 143 -20.28 -19.84 -2.98
CA GLY A 143 -19.21 -19.27 -3.79
C GLY A 143 -19.68 -18.06 -4.61
N PHE A 144 -18.79 -17.52 -5.45
CA PHE A 144 -19.15 -16.43 -6.33
C PHE A 144 -20.03 -16.91 -7.48
N LYS A 145 -20.92 -16.03 -7.94
CA LYS A 145 -21.71 -16.15 -9.17
C LYS A 145 -21.52 -14.89 -10.00
N ALA A 146 -21.21 -15.05 -11.28
CA ALA A 146 -21.06 -13.93 -12.19
C ALA A 146 -22.42 -13.35 -12.61
N ILE A 147 -22.53 -12.04 -12.52
CA ILE A 147 -23.62 -11.23 -13.06
C ILE A 147 -23.05 -10.53 -14.30
N ASN A 148 -23.35 -11.09 -15.46
CA ASN A 148 -22.83 -10.61 -16.73
C ASN A 148 -23.72 -9.52 -17.35
N PRO A 149 -23.18 -8.73 -18.29
CA PRO A 149 -23.98 -7.90 -19.18
C PRO A 149 -25.07 -8.68 -19.91
N LEU A 150 -26.01 -7.97 -20.53
CA LEU A 150 -27.02 -8.58 -21.39
C LEU A 150 -26.37 -9.51 -22.42
N PRO A 151 -26.93 -10.72 -22.65
CA PRO A 151 -26.40 -11.64 -23.65
C PRO A 151 -26.22 -11.00 -25.03
N ARG A 152 -27.11 -10.09 -25.44
CA ARG A 152 -27.00 -9.35 -26.70
C ARG A 152 -25.67 -8.59 -26.83
N TYR A 153 -25.19 -7.96 -25.75
CA TYR A 153 -23.91 -7.26 -25.75
C TYR A 153 -22.74 -8.24 -25.78
N LEU A 154 -22.86 -9.37 -25.07
CA LEU A 154 -21.86 -10.44 -25.08
C LEU A 154 -21.71 -11.11 -26.44
N TYR A 155 -22.78 -11.25 -27.21
CA TYR A 155 -22.75 -11.80 -28.56
C TYR A 155 -22.32 -10.78 -29.62
N ALA A 156 -22.62 -9.50 -29.40
CA ALA A 156 -22.21 -8.43 -30.30
C ALA A 156 -20.73 -8.08 -30.12
N SER A 157 -20.19 -8.28 -28.92
CA SER A 157 -18.75 -8.28 -28.66
C SER A 157 -18.23 -9.73 -28.60
N ASP A 158 -16.96 -9.91 -28.31
CA ASP A 158 -16.42 -11.22 -27.92
C ASP A 158 -16.88 -11.55 -26.48
N PRO A 159 -17.44 -12.74 -26.19
CA PRO A 159 -17.73 -13.17 -24.82
C PRO A 159 -16.51 -13.15 -23.87
N GLU A 160 -15.30 -13.25 -24.42
CA GLU A 160 -14.05 -13.09 -23.67
C GLU A 160 -13.73 -11.62 -23.34
N ASN A 161 -14.39 -10.65 -23.95
CA ASN A 161 -14.23 -9.22 -23.63
C ASN A 161 -15.05 -8.79 -22.39
N VAL A 162 -15.01 -9.61 -21.35
CA VAL A 162 -15.63 -9.32 -20.06
C VAL A 162 -14.62 -9.54 -18.93
N GLY A 163 -14.51 -8.58 -18.03
CA GLY A 163 -13.71 -8.72 -16.81
C GLY A 163 -14.48 -8.25 -15.57
N PHE A 164 -14.18 -8.82 -14.40
CA PHE A 164 -14.88 -8.39 -13.19
C PHE A 164 -14.38 -7.03 -12.72
N SER A 165 -15.27 -6.19 -12.19
CA SER A 165 -14.92 -4.87 -11.64
C SER A 165 -14.89 -4.79 -10.12
N ASN A 166 -15.27 -5.87 -9.41
CA ASN A 166 -15.22 -5.92 -7.95
C ASN A 166 -13.85 -5.46 -7.41
N LEU A 167 -13.89 -4.47 -6.52
CA LEU A 167 -12.70 -3.99 -5.82
C LEU A 167 -12.41 -4.88 -4.62
N THR A 168 -11.13 -5.16 -4.39
CA THR A 168 -10.67 -5.86 -3.18
C THR A 168 -10.50 -4.85 -2.05
N ILE A 169 -11.39 -4.93 -1.07
CA ILE A 169 -11.44 -4.02 0.07
C ILE A 169 -10.80 -4.69 1.28
N ASP A 170 -9.79 -4.05 1.89
CA ASP A 170 -9.18 -4.54 3.13
C ASP A 170 -10.16 -4.44 4.31
N ASN A 171 -9.88 -5.14 5.41
CA ASN A 171 -10.72 -5.15 6.61
C ASN A 171 -11.02 -3.77 7.22
N ASP A 172 -10.25 -2.73 6.90
CA ASP A 172 -10.48 -1.35 7.35
C ASP A 172 -11.26 -0.48 6.33
N GLY A 173 -11.80 -1.09 5.28
CA GLY A 173 -12.57 -0.44 4.24
C GLY A 173 -11.74 0.22 3.13
N CYS A 174 -10.41 0.17 3.21
CA CYS A 174 -9.51 0.82 2.24
C CYS A 174 -9.06 -0.15 1.14
N VAL A 175 -8.92 0.36 -0.08
CA VAL A 175 -8.42 -0.40 -1.23
C VAL A 175 -6.92 -0.21 -1.34
N ARG A 176 -6.15 -1.28 -1.09
CA ARG A 176 -4.66 -1.28 -1.23
C ARG A 176 -4.15 -2.33 -2.20
N ARG A 177 -4.99 -3.33 -2.47
CA ARG A 177 -4.69 -4.52 -3.27
C ARG A 177 -5.87 -4.78 -4.19
N GLN A 178 -5.62 -5.53 -5.26
CA GLN A 178 -6.65 -5.95 -6.20
C GLN A 178 -6.45 -7.41 -6.54
N SER A 179 -7.49 -8.22 -6.34
CA SER A 179 -7.58 -9.58 -6.89
C SER A 179 -7.59 -9.47 -8.40
N LEU A 180 -6.68 -10.17 -9.06
CA LEU A 180 -6.54 -10.14 -10.51
C LEU A 180 -7.26 -11.30 -11.20
N LEU A 181 -7.42 -12.43 -10.50
CA LEU A 181 -8.16 -13.61 -10.95
C LEU A 181 -9.06 -14.10 -9.82
N LEU A 182 -10.32 -14.38 -10.14
CA LEU A 182 -11.29 -14.97 -9.21
C LEU A 182 -12.03 -16.12 -9.89
N GLY A 183 -12.25 -17.20 -9.13
CA GLY A 183 -13.09 -18.32 -9.56
C GLY A 183 -14.53 -18.15 -9.09
N ASP A 184 -15.49 -18.60 -9.89
CA ASP A 184 -16.86 -18.83 -9.43
C ASP A 184 -17.02 -20.24 -8.83
N ALA A 185 -18.20 -20.52 -8.27
CA ALA A 185 -18.53 -21.82 -7.70
C ALA A 185 -18.57 -22.97 -8.73
N GLU A 186 -18.67 -22.63 -10.01
CA GLU A 186 -18.75 -23.58 -11.13
C GLU A 186 -17.35 -23.90 -11.70
N GLY A 187 -16.31 -23.22 -11.21
CA GLY A 187 -14.92 -23.41 -11.61
C GLY A 187 -14.45 -22.50 -12.76
N ASN A 188 -15.29 -21.57 -13.22
CA ASN A 188 -14.89 -20.59 -14.23
C ASN A 188 -13.97 -19.54 -13.60
N ILE A 189 -12.90 -19.19 -14.31
CA ILE A 189 -11.95 -18.17 -13.88
C ILE A 189 -12.23 -16.88 -14.63
N TYR A 190 -12.42 -15.81 -13.88
CA TYR A 190 -12.59 -14.45 -14.40
C TYR A 190 -11.36 -13.64 -14.08
N ALA A 191 -10.95 -12.80 -15.03
CA ALA A 191 -9.90 -11.82 -14.84
C ALA A 191 -10.49 -10.45 -14.51
N TYR A 192 -9.78 -9.71 -13.66
CA TYR A 192 -10.12 -8.33 -13.36
C TYR A 192 -10.04 -7.50 -14.65
N ILE A 193 -10.99 -6.60 -14.86
CA ILE A 193 -11.05 -5.79 -16.09
C ILE A 193 -9.74 -5.05 -16.37
N GLY A 194 -9.05 -4.52 -15.35
CA GLY A 194 -7.74 -3.88 -15.52
C GLY A 194 -6.65 -4.85 -16.01
N LEU A 195 -6.66 -6.11 -15.56
CA LEU A 195 -5.74 -7.13 -16.07
C LEU A 195 -6.08 -7.53 -17.50
N LYS A 196 -7.37 -7.71 -17.82
CA LYS A 196 -7.83 -7.98 -19.20
C LYS A 196 -7.47 -6.85 -20.14
N ALA A 197 -7.58 -5.59 -19.71
CA ALA A 197 -7.21 -4.45 -20.52
C ALA A 197 -5.72 -4.47 -20.88
N VAL A 198 -4.85 -4.81 -19.93
CA VAL A 198 -3.41 -4.97 -20.22
C VAL A 198 -3.16 -6.15 -21.16
N ALA A 199 -3.80 -7.29 -20.92
CA ALA A 199 -3.67 -8.48 -21.77
C ALA A 199 -4.08 -8.20 -23.21
N LYS A 200 -5.22 -7.55 -23.41
CA LYS A 200 -5.72 -7.15 -24.73
C LYS A 200 -4.83 -6.10 -25.39
N TYR A 201 -4.29 -5.15 -24.62
CA TYR A 201 -3.38 -4.12 -25.15
C TYR A 201 -2.11 -4.71 -25.77
N PHE A 202 -1.59 -5.78 -25.17
CA PHE A 202 -0.42 -6.51 -25.64
C PHE A 202 -0.73 -7.73 -26.51
N ASP A 203 -2.01 -7.99 -26.80
CA ASP A 203 -2.46 -9.20 -27.50
C ASP A 203 -1.84 -10.48 -26.91
N SER A 204 -1.99 -10.64 -25.60
CA SER A 204 -1.31 -11.68 -24.82
C SER A 204 -2.29 -12.45 -23.94
N VAL A 205 -1.99 -13.73 -23.73
CA VAL A 205 -2.76 -14.60 -22.83
C VAL A 205 -2.39 -14.34 -21.37
N ILE A 206 -3.37 -14.51 -20.47
CA ILE A 206 -3.18 -14.44 -19.02
C ILE A 206 -2.88 -15.84 -18.48
N GLU A 207 -1.70 -16.02 -17.89
CA GLU A 207 -1.30 -17.31 -17.32
C GLU A 207 -0.91 -17.21 -15.84
N ARG A 208 -1.43 -18.10 -14.99
CA ARG A 208 -1.04 -18.18 -13.58
C ARG A 208 0.14 -19.15 -13.38
N LYS A 209 1.30 -18.65 -12.91
CA LYS A 209 2.48 -19.48 -12.59
C LYS A 209 3.07 -19.17 -11.20
N GLY A 210 2.98 -20.12 -10.26
CA GLY A 210 3.67 -20.03 -8.96
C GLY A 210 3.18 -18.89 -8.07
N ASP A 211 3.95 -17.81 -7.92
CA ASP A 211 3.56 -16.57 -7.21
C ASP A 211 3.30 -15.40 -8.18
N TYR A 212 3.14 -15.71 -9.48
CA TYR A 212 3.00 -14.71 -10.54
C TYR A 212 1.78 -14.96 -11.44
N ILE A 213 1.24 -13.88 -11.99
CA ILE A 213 0.39 -13.89 -13.19
C ILE A 213 1.20 -13.28 -14.32
N ILE A 214 1.26 -13.97 -15.45
CA ILE A 214 2.04 -13.59 -16.62
C ILE A 214 1.09 -13.05 -17.70
N VAL A 215 1.46 -11.91 -18.26
CA VAL A 215 0.82 -11.30 -19.43
C VAL A 215 1.93 -10.82 -20.36
N GLY A 216 2.20 -11.56 -21.44
CA GLY A 216 3.38 -11.31 -22.29
C GLY A 216 4.66 -11.31 -21.45
N ASP A 217 5.45 -10.23 -21.52
CA ASP A 217 6.71 -10.05 -20.76
C ASP A 217 6.52 -9.50 -19.33
N TYR A 218 5.29 -9.47 -18.83
CA TYR A 218 4.95 -8.92 -17.51
C TYR A 218 4.69 -10.04 -16.52
N ALA A 219 5.60 -10.23 -15.57
CA ALA A 219 5.41 -11.13 -14.43
C ALA A 219 4.88 -10.34 -13.23
N ILE A 220 3.57 -10.40 -13.02
CA ILE A 220 2.84 -9.66 -11.99
C ILE A 220 2.88 -10.47 -10.68
N PRO A 221 3.56 -10.01 -9.61
CA PRO A 221 3.58 -10.73 -8.35
C PRO A 221 2.22 -10.67 -7.68
N VAL A 222 1.74 -11.83 -7.25
CA VAL A 222 0.48 -11.98 -6.54
C VAL A 222 0.64 -12.88 -5.31
N ASN A 223 -0.25 -12.71 -4.34
CA ASN A 223 -0.33 -13.64 -3.22
C ASN A 223 -1.15 -14.91 -3.57
N SER A 224 -1.38 -15.76 -2.57
CA SER A 224 -2.19 -16.99 -2.70
C SER A 224 -3.64 -16.76 -3.12
N TYR A 225 -4.16 -15.54 -2.96
CA TYR A 225 -5.51 -15.12 -3.36
C TYR A 225 -5.52 -14.40 -4.72
N ASN A 226 -4.42 -14.48 -5.48
CA ASN A 226 -4.24 -13.76 -6.74
C ASN A 226 -4.32 -12.23 -6.60
N GLU A 227 -4.00 -11.69 -5.42
CA GLU A 227 -4.02 -10.25 -5.15
C GLU A 227 -2.66 -9.62 -5.42
N MET A 228 -2.68 -8.51 -6.15
CA MET A 228 -1.53 -7.63 -6.35
C MET A 228 -1.68 -6.38 -5.47
N LEU A 229 -0.60 -5.93 -4.83
CA LEU A 229 -0.58 -4.59 -4.21
C LEU A 229 -0.57 -3.51 -5.29
N ILE A 230 -1.46 -2.53 -5.15
CA ILE A 230 -1.61 -1.44 -6.10
C ILE A 230 -0.57 -0.37 -5.76
N ASN A 231 0.29 -0.01 -6.73
CA ASN A 231 1.23 1.09 -6.58
C ASN A 231 0.60 2.41 -7.04
N PHE A 232 -0.34 2.91 -6.23
CA PHE A 232 -1.09 4.13 -6.50
C PHE A 232 -0.19 5.25 -6.99
N ALA A 233 -0.56 5.92 -8.08
CA ALA A 233 0.15 7.07 -8.63
C ALA A 233 0.00 8.28 -7.70
N GLY A 234 -1.17 8.48 -7.11
CA GLY A 234 -1.45 9.61 -6.23
C GLY A 234 -2.90 9.63 -5.72
N PRO A 235 -3.36 10.76 -5.18
CA PRO A 235 -4.76 10.95 -4.78
C PRO A 235 -5.71 10.97 -5.98
N SER A 236 -7.02 11.06 -5.70
CA SER A 236 -8.07 11.30 -6.71
C SER A 236 -7.70 12.46 -7.65
N GLY A 237 -7.95 12.31 -8.95
CA GLY A 237 -7.58 13.28 -9.99
C GLY A 237 -6.11 13.25 -10.41
N THR A 238 -5.35 12.21 -10.05
CA THR A 238 -3.96 12.05 -10.54
C THR A 238 -3.94 11.66 -12.02
N PHE A 239 -4.92 10.88 -12.46
CA PHE A 239 -5.11 10.56 -13.87
C PHE A 239 -5.85 11.70 -14.57
N THR A 240 -5.56 11.90 -15.85
CA THR A 240 -6.34 12.85 -16.65
C THR A 240 -7.73 12.26 -16.88
N ILE A 241 -8.75 12.90 -16.29
CA ILE A 241 -10.16 12.54 -16.48
C ILE A 241 -10.78 13.53 -17.46
N LEU A 242 -11.15 13.02 -18.64
CA LEU A 242 -11.86 13.80 -19.65
C LEU A 242 -13.36 13.75 -19.36
N PRO A 243 -14.08 14.89 -19.30
CA PRO A 243 -15.53 14.90 -19.10
C PRO A 243 -16.24 14.21 -20.27
N PHE A 244 -17.04 13.20 -19.96
CA PHE A 244 -17.80 12.41 -20.94
C PHE A 244 -18.62 13.30 -21.87
N TYR A 245 -19.31 14.30 -21.33
CA TYR A 245 -20.17 15.18 -22.13
C TYR A 245 -19.39 15.91 -23.24
N LYS A 246 -18.19 16.40 -22.93
CA LYS A 246 -17.32 17.08 -23.91
C LYS A 246 -16.81 16.11 -24.97
N ILE A 247 -16.47 14.88 -24.58
CA ILE A 247 -16.05 13.85 -25.53
C ILE A 247 -17.20 13.46 -26.44
N TRP A 248 -18.41 13.29 -25.90
CA TRP A 248 -19.60 13.03 -26.69
C TRP A 248 -19.88 14.16 -27.70
N GLN A 249 -19.78 15.44 -27.31
CA GLN A 249 -19.92 16.56 -28.24
C GLN A 249 -18.90 16.53 -29.39
N GLN A 250 -17.65 16.14 -29.11
CA GLN A 250 -16.63 15.98 -30.15
C GLN A 250 -16.95 14.80 -31.08
N ALA A 251 -17.47 13.69 -30.53
CA ALA A 251 -17.92 12.55 -31.33
C ALA A 251 -19.09 12.95 -32.24
N HIS A 252 -20.08 13.64 -31.68
CA HIS A 252 -21.28 14.07 -32.39
C HIS A 252 -20.99 15.09 -33.49
N SER A 253 -19.99 15.95 -33.31
CA SER A 253 -19.53 16.90 -34.33
C SER A 253 -18.62 16.29 -35.40
N GLY A 254 -18.26 15.00 -35.29
CA GLY A 254 -17.43 14.31 -36.28
C GLY A 254 -15.96 14.73 -36.29
N ASN A 255 -15.42 15.20 -35.16
CA ASN A 255 -14.03 15.68 -35.07
C ASN A 255 -13.02 14.52 -34.90
N TYR A 256 -12.86 13.69 -35.93
CA TYR A 256 -12.02 12.47 -35.88
C TYR A 256 -10.52 12.74 -35.62
N ASP A 257 -10.01 13.92 -36.02
CA ASP A 257 -8.61 14.31 -35.77
C ASP A 257 -8.32 14.45 -34.27
N PHE A 258 -9.27 15.01 -33.51
CA PHE A 258 -9.17 15.10 -32.05
C PHE A 258 -9.03 13.70 -31.42
N PHE A 259 -9.85 12.74 -31.85
CA PHE A 259 -9.81 11.38 -31.30
C PHE A 259 -8.50 10.68 -31.62
N THR A 260 -8.03 10.79 -32.88
CA THR A 260 -6.76 10.19 -33.30
C THR A 260 -5.58 10.76 -32.49
N LYS A 261 -5.53 12.08 -32.28
CA LYS A 261 -4.48 12.71 -31.48
C LYS A 261 -4.54 12.31 -30.00
N THR A 262 -5.74 12.10 -29.47
CA THR A 262 -5.95 11.93 -28.03
C THR A 262 -5.84 10.48 -27.58
N PHE A 263 -6.38 9.54 -28.37
CA PHE A 263 -6.64 8.15 -27.94
C PHE A 263 -5.81 7.09 -28.67
N LYS A 264 -5.10 7.45 -29.75
CA LYS A 264 -4.28 6.49 -30.50
C LYS A 264 -3.28 5.75 -29.60
N ASP A 265 -3.27 4.42 -29.72
CA ASP A 265 -2.40 3.49 -28.98
C ASP A 265 -2.58 3.51 -27.45
N LYS A 266 -3.76 3.92 -26.97
CA LYS A 266 -4.07 4.03 -25.53
C LYS A 266 -5.10 3.01 -25.04
N ILE A 267 -5.09 2.81 -23.73
CA ILE A 267 -6.15 2.17 -22.96
C ILE A 267 -7.07 3.29 -22.46
N VAL A 268 -8.35 3.23 -22.82
CA VAL A 268 -9.34 4.23 -22.46
C VAL A 268 -10.37 3.61 -21.53
N LEU A 269 -10.52 4.14 -20.33
CA LEU A 269 -11.53 3.68 -19.37
C LEU A 269 -12.71 4.66 -19.39
N ILE A 270 -13.92 4.15 -19.57
CA ILE A 270 -15.16 4.93 -19.55
C ILE A 270 -15.95 4.47 -18.33
N GLY A 271 -16.18 5.37 -17.37
CA GLY A 271 -16.81 4.99 -16.10
C GLY A 271 -17.46 6.16 -15.34
N PRO A 272 -18.03 5.89 -14.16
CA PRO A 272 -18.59 6.92 -13.29
C PRO A 272 -17.52 7.93 -12.88
N GLY A 273 -17.72 9.21 -13.18
CA GLY A 273 -16.77 10.29 -12.85
C GLY A 273 -17.33 11.41 -11.97
N ASN A 274 -18.63 11.41 -11.72
CA ASN A 274 -19.34 12.51 -11.09
C ASN A 274 -19.39 12.35 -9.56
N ILE A 275 -19.62 13.46 -8.85
CA ILE A 275 -19.69 13.51 -7.38
C ILE A 275 -20.86 12.72 -6.78
N TYR A 276 -21.90 12.42 -7.58
CA TYR A 276 -23.05 11.62 -7.16
C TYR A 276 -22.78 10.11 -7.24
N SER A 277 -21.65 9.72 -7.83
CA SER A 277 -21.23 8.32 -7.91
C SER A 277 -21.06 7.72 -6.52
N GLN A 278 -21.59 6.52 -6.32
CA GLN A 278 -21.35 5.73 -5.10
C GLN A 278 -20.03 4.95 -5.17
N ASP A 279 -19.25 5.13 -6.25
CA ASP A 279 -18.03 4.38 -6.55
C ASP A 279 -16.75 5.01 -5.96
N PHE A 280 -16.91 5.86 -4.94
CA PHE A 280 -15.79 6.45 -4.23
C PHE A 280 -15.26 5.51 -3.15
N GLN A 281 -13.99 5.14 -3.24
CA GLN A 281 -13.33 4.29 -2.25
C GLN A 281 -12.15 4.98 -1.57
N PRO A 282 -11.91 4.73 -0.27
CA PRO A 282 -10.70 5.20 0.36
C PRO A 282 -9.49 4.38 -0.14
N THR A 283 -8.43 5.09 -0.49
CA THR A 283 -7.13 4.55 -0.94
C THR A 283 -6.03 5.08 -0.01
N PRO A 284 -4.76 4.64 -0.09
CA PRO A 284 -3.67 5.14 0.78
C PRO A 284 -3.56 6.67 0.91
N PHE A 285 -4.04 7.43 -0.08
CA PHE A 285 -4.02 8.90 -0.07
C PHE A 285 -5.19 9.57 0.67
N TYR A 286 -6.20 8.82 1.12
CA TYR A 286 -7.48 9.38 1.59
C TYR A 286 -7.40 10.27 2.84
N ARG A 287 -6.32 10.12 3.63
CA ARG A 287 -6.08 10.89 4.85
C ARG A 287 -5.26 12.16 4.63
N SER A 288 -4.80 12.42 3.41
CA SER A 288 -4.02 13.62 3.14
C SER A 288 -4.88 14.87 3.30
N ARG A 289 -4.48 15.78 4.20
CA ARG A 289 -5.07 17.13 4.29
C ARG A 289 -4.47 18.09 3.25
N HIS A 290 -3.37 17.70 2.59
CA HIS A 290 -2.64 18.56 1.67
C HIS A 290 -3.21 18.59 0.26
N TYR A 291 -4.02 17.59 -0.11
CA TYR A 291 -4.69 17.56 -1.40
C TYR A 291 -6.11 18.10 -1.22
N ALA A 292 -6.37 19.29 -1.79
CA ALA A 292 -7.70 19.89 -1.80
C ALA A 292 -8.58 19.10 -2.79
N GLY A 293 -9.70 18.54 -2.32
CA GLY A 293 -10.63 17.78 -3.18
C GLY A 293 -11.31 16.60 -2.49
N ILE A 294 -11.91 15.72 -3.29
CA ILE A 294 -12.58 14.50 -2.85
C ILE A 294 -11.53 13.56 -2.26
N ARG A 295 -11.69 13.20 -0.98
CA ARG A 295 -10.74 12.36 -0.24
C ARG A 295 -10.71 10.91 -0.72
N GLN A 296 -11.75 10.48 -1.41
CA GLN A 296 -11.88 9.14 -1.95
C GLN A 296 -11.59 9.15 -3.45
N THR A 297 -11.10 8.03 -3.95
CA THR A 297 -10.73 7.83 -5.35
C THR A 297 -11.88 7.13 -6.07
N LEU A 298 -12.19 7.56 -7.29
CA LEU A 298 -13.19 6.90 -8.14
C LEU A 298 -12.73 5.46 -8.47
N GLY A 299 -13.65 4.49 -8.52
CA GLY A 299 -13.33 3.11 -8.87
C GLY A 299 -12.66 2.98 -10.25
N VAL A 300 -13.11 3.77 -11.23
CA VAL A 300 -12.44 3.85 -12.56
C VAL A 300 -10.99 4.35 -12.47
N GLU A 301 -10.67 5.27 -11.55
CA GLU A 301 -9.28 5.68 -11.29
C GLU A 301 -8.49 4.61 -10.53
N ILE A 302 -9.14 3.81 -9.68
CA ILE A 302 -8.49 2.65 -9.05
C ILE A 302 -8.14 1.61 -10.12
N MET A 303 -9.03 1.35 -11.08
CA MET A 303 -8.74 0.51 -12.24
C MET A 303 -7.56 1.06 -13.04
N ALA A 304 -7.52 2.38 -13.27
CA ALA A 304 -6.40 3.05 -13.92
C ALA A 304 -5.09 2.83 -13.14
N ASN A 305 -5.11 2.90 -11.80
CA ASN A 305 -3.95 2.60 -10.95
C ASN A 305 -3.49 1.14 -11.04
N VAL A 306 -4.41 0.18 -11.19
CA VAL A 306 -4.07 -1.24 -11.39
C VAL A 306 -3.35 -1.41 -12.74
N ILE A 307 -3.94 -0.88 -13.82
CA ILE A 307 -3.33 -0.92 -15.16
C ILE A 307 -1.96 -0.24 -15.12
N ASN A 308 -1.87 0.95 -14.56
CA ASN A 308 -0.63 1.73 -14.43
C ASN A 308 0.45 0.99 -13.62
N THR A 309 0.07 0.27 -12.55
CA THR A 309 1.02 -0.54 -11.78
C THR A 309 1.63 -1.65 -12.65
N ILE A 310 0.82 -2.29 -13.48
CA ILE A 310 1.25 -3.39 -14.38
C ILE A 310 2.07 -2.83 -15.54
N MET A 311 1.56 -1.81 -16.24
CA MET A 311 2.15 -1.23 -17.45
C MET A 311 3.55 -0.65 -17.21
N ASP A 312 3.78 -0.02 -16.04
CA ASP A 312 5.08 0.51 -15.64
C ASP A 312 5.99 -0.51 -14.92
N LYS A 313 5.51 -1.75 -14.70
CA LYS A 313 6.18 -2.77 -13.87
C LYS A 313 6.54 -2.26 -12.45
N ARG A 314 5.73 -1.36 -11.89
CA ARG A 314 5.96 -0.73 -10.57
C ARG A 314 5.43 -1.59 -9.42
N PHE A 315 5.71 -2.90 -9.45
CA PHE A 315 5.20 -3.83 -8.46
C PHE A 315 5.81 -3.62 -7.07
N ILE A 316 4.97 -3.63 -6.04
CA ILE A 316 5.41 -3.51 -4.64
C ILE A 316 5.82 -4.90 -4.13
N ASN A 317 7.11 -5.08 -3.85
CA ASN A 317 7.65 -6.30 -3.31
C ASN A 317 7.55 -6.30 -1.78
N LEU A 318 6.98 -7.36 -1.22
CA LEU A 318 6.92 -7.59 0.23
C LEU A 318 8.08 -8.47 0.67
N LEU A 319 8.64 -8.19 1.84
CA LEU A 319 9.56 -9.12 2.47
C LEU A 319 8.82 -10.40 2.87
N LYS A 320 9.49 -11.54 2.65
CA LYS A 320 9.02 -12.82 3.18
C LYS A 320 9.06 -12.77 4.70
N PHE A 321 8.15 -13.49 5.34
CA PHE A 321 8.01 -13.50 6.81
C PHE A 321 9.35 -13.72 7.53
N TRP A 322 10.14 -14.70 7.09
CA TRP A 322 11.45 -15.01 7.69
C TRP A 322 12.48 -13.87 7.56
N GLN A 323 12.43 -13.07 6.49
CA GLN A 323 13.32 -11.91 6.32
C GLN A 323 13.00 -10.85 7.38
N THR A 324 11.71 -10.60 7.62
CA THR A 324 11.27 -9.69 8.69
C THR A 324 11.67 -10.21 10.07
N VAL A 325 11.55 -11.52 10.32
CA VAL A 325 12.03 -12.15 11.58
C VAL A 325 13.52 -11.90 11.80
N LEU A 326 14.36 -12.11 10.79
CA LEU A 326 15.80 -11.86 10.89
C LEU A 326 16.12 -10.41 11.22
N ILE A 327 15.41 -9.46 10.59
CA ILE A 327 15.58 -8.03 10.86
C ILE A 327 15.18 -7.68 12.30
N ILE A 328 14.04 -8.20 12.79
CA ILE A 328 13.58 -7.99 14.17
C ILE A 328 14.60 -8.51 15.17
N LEU A 329 15.09 -9.75 14.99
CA LEU A 329 16.07 -10.35 15.89
C LEU A 329 17.41 -9.60 15.86
N PHE A 330 17.88 -9.24 14.67
CA PHE A 330 19.12 -8.49 14.50
C PHE A 330 19.05 -7.12 15.20
N ILE A 331 17.99 -6.35 14.97
CA ILE A 331 17.80 -5.03 15.59
C ILE A 331 17.60 -5.15 17.10
N GLY A 332 16.82 -6.14 17.57
CA GLY A 332 16.62 -6.40 19.00
C GLY A 332 17.94 -6.71 19.73
N VAL A 333 18.77 -7.59 19.18
CA VAL A 333 20.08 -7.92 19.78
C VAL A 333 21.03 -6.72 19.73
N LEU A 334 21.12 -6.03 18.59
CA LEU A 334 21.97 -4.85 18.43
C LEU A 334 21.61 -3.74 19.44
N LEU A 335 20.31 -3.44 19.59
CA LEU A 335 19.83 -2.44 20.53
C LEU A 335 20.02 -2.86 21.98
N SER A 336 19.92 -4.15 22.28
CA SER A 336 20.17 -4.64 23.64
C SER A 336 21.63 -4.37 24.05
N PHE A 337 22.58 -4.64 23.16
CA PHE A 337 24.00 -4.32 23.38
C PHE A 337 24.26 -2.82 23.49
N ALA A 338 23.69 -2.01 22.59
CA ALA A 338 23.87 -0.56 22.60
C ALA A 338 23.30 0.07 23.88
N SER A 339 22.08 -0.30 24.27
CA SER A 339 21.38 0.23 25.44
C SER A 339 22.07 -0.13 26.76
N PHE A 340 22.71 -1.29 26.83
CA PHE A 340 23.46 -1.70 28.02
C PHE A 340 24.77 -0.93 28.19
N LYS A 341 25.49 -0.66 27.08
CA LYS A 341 26.80 0.02 27.12
C LYS A 341 26.68 1.55 27.29
N LEU A 342 25.61 2.15 26.78
CA LEU A 342 25.42 3.59 26.80
C LEU A 342 24.81 4.08 28.13
N SER A 343 25.05 5.34 28.48
CA SER A 343 24.31 5.99 29.57
C SER A 343 22.81 6.03 29.22
N PRO A 344 21.88 6.09 30.20
CA PRO A 344 20.44 6.04 29.91
C PRO A 344 19.99 7.13 28.94
N VAL A 345 20.49 8.35 29.10
CA VAL A 345 20.13 9.49 28.23
C VAL A 345 20.64 9.25 26.80
N ILE A 346 21.91 8.87 26.64
CA ILE A 346 22.50 8.61 25.33
C ILE A 346 21.84 7.39 24.67
N GLY A 347 21.53 6.35 25.46
CA GLY A 347 20.81 5.17 25.00
C GLY A 347 19.41 5.50 24.49
N GLY A 348 18.67 6.37 25.19
CA GLY A 348 17.37 6.86 24.74
C GLY A 348 17.44 7.65 23.42
N ILE A 349 18.39 8.58 23.30
CA ILE A 349 18.62 9.34 22.06
C ILE A 349 19.00 8.39 20.91
N THR A 350 19.88 7.42 21.16
CA THR A 350 20.32 6.43 20.17
C THR A 350 19.15 5.56 19.70
N THR A 351 18.31 5.12 20.62
CA THR A 351 17.07 4.36 20.36
C THR A 351 16.14 5.13 19.43
N PHE A 352 15.88 6.41 19.72
CA PHE A 352 15.04 7.26 18.88
C PHE A 352 15.66 7.50 17.50
N ALA A 353 16.96 7.77 17.43
CA ALA A 353 17.68 7.96 16.17
C ALA A 353 17.63 6.72 15.27
N ILE A 354 17.78 5.51 15.85
CA ILE A 354 17.67 4.25 15.10
C ILE A 354 16.25 4.03 14.60
N ALA A 355 15.23 4.28 15.42
CA ALA A 355 13.83 4.17 15.00
C ALA A 355 13.52 5.12 13.83
N PHE A 356 13.97 6.38 13.93
CA PHE A 356 13.79 7.38 12.88
C PHE A 356 14.55 7.00 11.60
N ALA A 357 15.81 6.58 11.71
CA ALA A 357 16.63 6.15 10.57
C ALA A 357 16.02 4.93 9.86
N TYR A 358 15.52 3.96 10.62
CA TYR A 358 14.85 2.78 10.06
C TYR A 358 13.54 3.17 9.36
N PHE A 359 12.74 4.07 9.95
CA PHE A 359 11.53 4.56 9.31
C PHE A 359 11.82 5.30 8.00
N TYR A 360 12.85 6.15 7.99
CA TYR A 360 13.31 6.81 6.78
C TYR A 360 13.80 5.80 5.72
N LEU A 361 14.51 4.76 6.15
CA LEU A 361 14.94 3.67 5.27
C LEU A 361 13.74 2.95 4.64
N CYS A 362 12.66 2.69 5.39
CA CYS A 362 11.42 2.12 4.84
C CYS A 362 10.84 3.01 3.73
N ILE A 363 10.75 4.33 3.95
CA ILE A 363 10.25 5.29 2.94
C ILE A 363 11.17 5.31 1.71
N PHE A 364 12.49 5.34 1.92
CA PHE A 364 13.48 5.34 0.85
C PHE A 364 13.39 4.06 -0.01
N LEU A 365 13.40 2.89 0.61
CA LEU A 365 13.31 1.61 -0.09
C LEU A 365 11.98 1.45 -0.82
N PHE A 366 10.88 1.93 -0.24
CA PHE A 366 9.58 1.93 -0.91
C PHE A 366 9.56 2.85 -2.13
N SER A 367 10.05 4.08 -1.99
CA SER A 367 9.99 5.11 -3.04
C SER A 367 10.88 4.76 -4.24
N TYR A 368 12.11 4.32 -3.98
CA TYR A 368 13.10 4.08 -5.03
C TYR A 368 13.12 2.64 -5.53
N TYR A 369 12.97 1.66 -4.63
CA TYR A 369 13.11 0.23 -4.93
C TYR A 369 11.80 -0.55 -4.88
N LYS A 370 10.67 0.11 -4.54
CA LYS A 370 9.32 -0.50 -4.47
C LYS A 370 9.31 -1.67 -3.50
N LEU A 371 10.20 -1.63 -2.51
CA LEU A 371 10.36 -2.65 -1.50
C LEU A 371 9.69 -2.17 -0.22
N ASN A 372 8.62 -2.84 0.18
CA ASN A 372 7.82 -2.47 1.34
C ASN A 372 8.32 -3.21 2.60
N LEU A 373 9.13 -2.52 3.39
CA LEU A 373 9.55 -2.98 4.71
C LEU A 373 8.49 -2.53 5.72
N ASN A 374 7.78 -3.48 6.30
CA ASN A 374 6.79 -3.17 7.33
C ASN A 374 7.48 -2.54 8.55
N PRO A 375 7.19 -1.26 8.86
CA PRO A 375 7.90 -0.56 9.92
C PRO A 375 7.43 -0.96 11.32
N VAL A 376 6.20 -1.47 11.47
CA VAL A 376 5.52 -1.57 12.77
C VAL A 376 6.25 -2.48 13.75
N TYR A 377 6.56 -3.70 13.33
CA TYR A 377 7.17 -4.69 14.24
C TYR A 377 8.64 -4.38 14.54
N VAL A 378 9.36 -3.89 13.55
CA VAL A 378 10.76 -3.53 13.71
C VAL A 378 10.91 -2.26 14.55
N ILE A 379 10.07 -1.25 14.37
CA ILE A 379 10.08 -0.07 15.24
C ILE A 379 9.55 -0.45 16.63
N GLY A 380 8.58 -1.36 16.73
CA GLY A 380 8.03 -1.83 18.01
C GLY A 380 9.03 -2.57 18.90
N VAL A 381 9.97 -3.35 18.32
CA VAL A 381 11.00 -4.04 19.12
C VAL A 381 11.96 -3.06 19.81
N ILE A 382 12.12 -1.85 19.26
CA ILE A 382 13.09 -0.85 19.71
C ILE A 382 12.80 -0.35 21.14
N PRO A 383 11.64 0.29 21.42
CA PRO A 383 11.33 0.79 22.77
C PRO A 383 11.16 -0.34 23.79
N ILE A 384 10.63 -1.50 23.37
CA ILE A 384 10.45 -2.67 24.25
C ILE A 384 11.81 -3.18 24.73
N THR A 385 12.76 -3.33 23.81
CA THR A 385 14.12 -3.79 24.16
C THR A 385 14.85 -2.78 25.03
N TYR A 386 14.78 -1.49 24.68
CA TYR A 386 15.39 -0.42 25.50
C TYR A 386 14.84 -0.44 26.94
N THR A 387 13.51 -0.54 27.08
CA THR A 387 12.85 -0.59 28.40
C THR A 387 13.24 -1.83 29.19
N ALA A 388 13.27 -3.01 28.55
CA ALA A 388 13.67 -4.25 29.21
C ALA A 388 15.13 -4.21 29.71
N VAL A 389 16.04 -3.68 28.88
CA VAL A 389 17.45 -3.51 29.28
C VAL A 389 17.59 -2.48 30.39
N PHE A 390 16.85 -1.37 30.35
CA PHE A 390 16.84 -0.36 31.41
C PHE A 390 16.41 -0.97 32.74
N ILE A 391 15.31 -1.73 32.76
CA ILE A 391 14.81 -2.44 33.96
C ILE A 391 15.86 -3.44 34.47
N TYR A 392 16.47 -4.23 33.57
CA TYR A 392 17.52 -5.17 33.94
C TYR A 392 18.73 -4.47 34.59
N ARG A 393 19.18 -3.37 33.99
CA ARG A 393 20.32 -2.59 34.49
C ARG A 393 20.02 -1.95 35.85
N TYR A 394 18.84 -1.36 36.00
CA TYR A 394 18.38 -0.79 37.26
C TYR A 394 18.34 -1.84 38.38
N ASN A 395 17.83 -3.04 38.10
CA ASN A 395 17.80 -4.13 39.07
C ASN A 395 19.19 -4.62 39.47
N ILE A 396 20.17 -4.63 38.56
CA ILE A 396 21.57 -4.95 38.89
C ILE A 396 22.16 -3.86 39.77
N GLU A 397 22.00 -2.59 39.38
CA GLU A 397 22.52 -1.45 40.15
C GLU A 397 21.92 -1.41 41.56
N ASP A 398 20.62 -1.70 41.71
CA ASP A 398 19.95 -1.78 43.01
C ASP A 398 20.42 -2.96 43.87
N LYS A 399 20.58 -4.16 43.27
CA LYS A 399 21.15 -5.32 43.98
C LYS A 399 22.58 -5.07 44.46
N GLU A 400 23.40 -4.41 43.65
CA GLU A 400 24.76 -4.02 44.04
C GLU A 400 24.74 -3.00 45.19
N LYS A 401 23.88 -1.97 45.11
CA LYS A 401 23.69 -1.00 46.21
C LYS A 401 23.26 -1.68 47.51
N ARG A 402 22.26 -2.57 47.47
CA ARG A 402 21.79 -3.33 48.65
C ARG A 402 22.88 -4.23 49.22
N ARG A 403 23.66 -4.92 48.36
CA ARG A 403 24.78 -5.77 48.79
C ARG A 403 25.86 -4.95 49.49
N VAL A 404 26.21 -3.79 48.94
CA VAL A 404 27.16 -2.85 49.55
C VAL A 404 26.61 -2.34 50.89
N LYS A 405 25.36 -1.84 50.93
CA LYS A 405 24.71 -1.40 52.18
C LYS A 405 24.74 -2.49 53.26
N LYS A 406 24.43 -3.75 52.90
CA LYS A 406 24.47 -4.90 53.82
C LYS A 406 25.87 -5.17 54.37
N ILE A 407 26.92 -5.07 53.55
CA ILE A 407 28.31 -5.26 54.02
C ILE A 407 28.69 -4.15 54.99
N PHE A 408 28.45 -2.89 54.63
CA PHE A 408 28.84 -1.74 55.45
C PHE A 408 28.06 -1.62 56.77
N LYS A 409 26.82 -2.12 56.83
CA LYS A 409 26.05 -2.23 58.08
C LYS A 409 26.74 -3.07 59.17
N HIS A 410 27.67 -3.95 58.82
CA HIS A 410 28.44 -4.73 59.81
C HIS A 410 29.65 -3.96 60.36
N TYR A 411 30.02 -2.83 59.74
CA TYR A 411 31.22 -2.06 60.09
C TYR A 411 30.91 -0.63 60.54
N VAL A 412 29.75 -0.08 60.20
CA VAL A 412 29.39 1.32 60.47
C VAL A 412 27.90 1.49 60.73
N SER A 413 27.53 2.52 61.50
CA SER A 413 26.13 2.87 61.79
C SER A 413 25.36 3.25 60.51
N GLU A 414 24.04 3.08 60.55
CA GLU A 414 23.17 3.18 59.38
C GLU A 414 23.24 4.55 58.69
N ASP A 415 23.37 5.62 59.49
CA ASP A 415 23.50 7.01 59.01
C ASP A 415 24.79 7.22 58.20
N VAL A 416 25.92 6.63 58.65
CA VAL A 416 27.21 6.77 57.96
C VAL A 416 27.23 5.96 56.66
N VAL A 417 26.54 4.82 56.62
CA VAL A 417 26.40 4.03 55.39
C VAL A 417 25.61 4.78 54.33
N GLU A 418 24.56 5.51 54.72
CA GLU A 418 23.78 6.35 53.78
C GLU A 418 24.61 7.52 53.23
N GLU A 419 25.40 8.16 54.09
CA GLU A 419 26.28 9.27 53.70
C GLU A 419 27.38 8.80 52.71
N ILE A 420 28.01 7.64 52.97
CA ILE A 420 29.01 7.03 52.08
C ILE A 420 28.40 6.63 50.73
N LEU A 421 27.18 6.08 50.73
CA LEU A 421 26.50 5.70 49.49
C LEU A 421 26.11 6.93 48.65
N LYS A 422 25.66 8.02 49.29
CA LYS A 422 25.45 9.31 48.61
C LYS A 422 26.75 9.82 47.97
N LEU A 423 27.86 9.82 48.70
CA LEU A 423 29.16 10.26 48.21
C LEU A 423 29.69 9.39 47.07
N ARG A 424 29.51 8.07 47.13
CA ARG A 424 29.94 7.15 46.05
C ARG A 424 29.13 7.35 44.77
N ILE A 425 27.81 7.57 44.88
CA ILE A 425 26.95 7.88 43.72
C ILE A 425 27.33 9.25 43.12
N PHE A 426 27.67 10.22 43.97
CA PHE A 426 28.17 11.52 43.55
C PHE A 426 29.50 11.40 42.80
N ASN A 427 30.44 10.60 43.32
CA ASN A 427 31.74 10.37 42.69
C ASN A 427 31.64 9.59 41.37
N GLN A 428 30.75 8.60 41.28
CA GLN A 428 30.53 7.85 40.03
C GLN A 428 29.98 8.75 38.91
N ARG A 429 29.11 9.72 39.24
CA ARG A 429 28.65 10.76 38.28
C ARG A 429 29.77 11.73 37.91
N LEU A 430 30.64 12.08 38.85
CA LEU A 430 31.84 12.90 38.62
C LEU A 430 32.84 12.22 37.70
N PHE A 431 33.09 10.92 37.83
CA PHE A 431 33.97 10.17 36.91
C PHE A 431 33.42 10.13 35.48
N THR A 432 32.10 10.08 35.28
CA THR A 432 31.51 10.16 33.93
C THR A 432 31.66 11.55 33.33
N VAL A 433 31.48 12.60 34.12
CA VAL A 433 31.63 14.00 33.68
C VAL A 433 33.09 14.39 33.46
N GLN A 434 34.00 13.98 34.35
CA GLN A 434 35.45 14.16 34.21
C GLN A 434 36.01 13.34 33.05
N GLY A 435 35.49 12.13 32.80
CA GLY A 435 35.85 11.33 31.63
C GLY A 435 35.48 12.01 30.30
N ILE A 436 34.31 12.67 30.24
CA ILE A 436 33.88 13.46 29.08
C ILE A 436 34.72 14.75 28.94
N MET A 437 35.01 15.45 30.04
CA MET A 437 35.87 16.64 30.03
C MET A 437 37.32 16.31 29.64
N LEU A 438 37.89 15.20 30.12
CA LEU A 438 39.24 14.75 29.74
C LEU A 438 39.30 14.31 28.27
N ALA A 439 38.23 13.71 27.73
CA ALA A 439 38.13 13.40 26.31
C ALA A 439 38.06 14.67 25.44
N TYR A 440 37.36 15.72 25.89
CA TYR A 440 37.33 17.02 25.23
C TYR A 440 38.67 17.77 25.34
N ALA A 441 39.32 17.72 26.51
CA ALA A 441 40.63 18.31 26.74
C ALA A 441 41.73 17.64 25.88
N ARG A 442 41.73 16.31 25.77
CA ARG A 442 42.65 15.59 24.85
C ARG A 442 42.44 15.96 23.39
N ARG A 443 41.19 16.22 22.97
CA ARG A 443 40.87 16.64 21.60
C ARG A 443 41.30 18.08 21.30
N TRP A 444 41.29 18.94 22.31
CA TRP A 444 41.81 20.32 22.23
C TRP A 444 43.34 20.36 22.21
N VAL A 445 44.00 19.59 23.08
CA VAL A 445 45.46 19.48 23.13
C VAL A 445 46.02 18.87 21.83
N TRP A 446 45.33 17.92 21.21
CA TRP A 446 45.75 17.35 19.92
C TRP A 446 45.61 18.32 18.74
N ARG A 447 44.64 19.26 18.79
CA ARG A 447 44.50 20.33 17.78
C ARG A 447 45.57 21.42 17.94
N LEU A 448 45.97 21.72 19.16
CA LEU A 448 47.08 22.64 19.47
C LEU A 448 48.45 22.07 19.10
N TRP A 449 48.56 20.77 18.86
CA TRP A 449 49.80 20.09 18.44
C TRP A 449 49.90 19.90 16.91
N GLN A 450 48.88 20.33 16.16
CA GLN A 450 48.86 20.30 14.68
C GLN A 450 48.83 21.70 14.04
N MET A 451 48.91 22.77 14.84
CA MET A 451 49.23 24.14 14.43
C MET A 451 50.66 24.45 14.87
#